data_AF-A0A319ANM4-F1
#
_entry.id   AF-A0A319ANM4-F1
#
_cell.length_a   1.000
_cell.length_b   1.000
_cell.length_c   1.000
_cell.angle_alpha   90.00
_cell.angle_beta   90.00
_cell.angle_gamma   90.00
#
_symmetry.space_group_name_H-M   'P 1'
#
loop_
_entity.id
_entity.type
_entity.pdbx_description
1 polymer ?
#
loop_
_entity_poly.entity_id
_entity_poly.type
_entity_poly.pdbx_seq_one_letter_code
_entity_poly.pdbx_strand_id
1 'polypeptide(L)'
;MTQLSDYRLLTFDVYGTLVDWETGILTAFQPTLDETNAQFSRHHLLTLYHELERAQQEQTPEMPYSELLTTIHPTWARRLNLPVPSHDESIRFGESVGKWPAFPDTVDALRRLSKHYKLVVLSNVDRASFAKTNAGSLEGFQFDLIITAQDVGGYKPDLKNFEYMLRAVKEGFGVEKEQVLQTAQSQFHDHHPARKMGIRSVAVTYTADQFHGIYRGGKQHHAPDWPHVVERALAHNCEKMLLTTMTLAGAHQNLAITQEYPTICSMTLGVHPYHVSEIYTSEAETQPEAEPGTDYLMRLRDLGHSLLTLQPTPLVAFGEIGLDYVYLDRANKATQQRAFRAQLDIAVDLQLPLFLHVRGEGACADVVDILRPYLGRLPQTRKGLVHSFAGSAAEMRLLVGLGFGVSVNGVSFRTEEGREMVREVPLEVLQLETDAPWCEVVEDEHTRQFLEGAKPLPAARKSNRFVEGLMVKGRNESCAMERVARVVAGLKGVEVEVVAEAAWRNSVAMFGLGVGMEEVNGEVKG
;
A
#
# COMPACT_ATOMS: atom_id res chain seq x y z
N MET A 1 -3.40 30.16 3.79
CA MET A 1 -3.40 28.69 3.55
C MET A 1 -4.79 28.21 3.91
N THR A 2 -5.42 27.39 3.07
CA THR A 2 -6.73 26.78 3.38
C THR A 2 -6.56 25.81 4.54
N GLN A 3 -7.42 25.91 5.54
CA GLN A 3 -7.49 25.02 6.69
C GLN A 3 -8.64 24.04 6.50
N LEU A 4 -8.56 22.85 7.11
CA LEU A 4 -9.66 21.87 7.05
C LEU A 4 -10.97 22.40 7.68
N SER A 5 -10.87 23.41 8.55
CA SER A 5 -12.00 24.14 9.14
C SER A 5 -12.72 25.07 8.15
N ASP A 6 -12.12 25.36 7.00
CA ASP A 6 -12.73 26.24 5.99
C ASP A 6 -13.84 25.49 5.21
N TYR A 7 -13.85 24.16 5.28
CA TYR A 7 -14.84 23.30 4.65
C TYR A 7 -15.96 22.94 5.61
N ARG A 8 -17.18 22.84 5.09
CA ARG A 8 -18.38 22.42 5.85
C ARG A 8 -18.93 21.09 5.36
N LEU A 9 -18.48 20.64 4.19
CA LEU A 9 -19.06 19.52 3.47
C LEU A 9 -17.98 18.74 2.71
N LEU A 10 -18.00 17.42 2.85
CA LEU A 10 -17.20 16.49 2.06
C LEU A 10 -18.11 15.79 1.05
N THR A 11 -17.73 15.84 -0.22
CA THR A 11 -18.39 15.07 -1.29
C THR A 11 -17.55 13.86 -1.65
N PHE A 12 -18.16 12.68 -1.72
CA PHE A 12 -17.46 11.42 -1.99
C PHE A 12 -17.82 10.85 -3.34
N ASP A 13 -16.81 10.44 -4.11
CA ASP A 13 -17.01 9.30 -5.01
C ASP A 13 -17.01 8.03 -4.16
N VAL A 14 -17.98 7.13 -4.33
CA VAL A 14 -18.14 5.99 -3.41
C VAL A 14 -17.26 4.82 -3.87
N TYR A 15 -17.37 4.44 -5.13
CA TYR A 15 -16.69 3.29 -5.70
C TYR A 15 -15.25 3.68 -6.06
N GLY A 16 -14.28 3.05 -5.40
CA GLY A 16 -12.85 3.37 -5.48
C GLY A 16 -12.32 4.22 -4.32
N THR A 17 -13.20 4.77 -3.48
CA THR A 17 -12.79 5.60 -2.32
C THR A 17 -13.33 5.04 -1.00
N LEU A 18 -14.59 4.57 -0.99
CA LEU A 18 -15.25 3.93 0.16
C LEU A 18 -15.47 2.44 -0.10
N VAL A 19 -15.70 2.06 -1.36
CA VAL A 19 -16.00 0.69 -1.80
C VAL A 19 -14.91 0.17 -2.73
N ASP A 20 -14.41 -1.03 -2.46
CA ASP A 20 -13.47 -1.75 -3.31
C ASP A 20 -14.20 -2.36 -4.51
N TRP A 21 -14.39 -1.53 -5.53
CA TRP A 21 -15.11 -1.90 -6.74
C TRP A 21 -14.34 -2.93 -7.57
N GLU A 22 -13.00 -2.92 -7.56
CA GLU A 22 -12.20 -3.85 -8.36
C GLU A 22 -12.32 -5.28 -7.83
N THR A 23 -12.23 -5.48 -6.51
CA THR A 23 -12.48 -6.80 -5.92
C THR A 23 -13.94 -7.21 -6.14
N GLY A 24 -14.87 -6.26 -6.03
CA GLY A 24 -16.29 -6.49 -6.29
C GLY A 24 -16.58 -6.99 -7.71
N ILE A 25 -16.13 -6.27 -8.73
CA ILE A 25 -16.40 -6.60 -10.15
C ILE A 25 -15.75 -7.92 -10.55
N LEU A 26 -14.54 -8.22 -10.09
CA LEU A 26 -13.86 -9.47 -10.42
C LEU A 26 -14.49 -10.67 -9.73
N THR A 27 -14.89 -10.52 -8.46
CA THR A 27 -15.64 -11.56 -7.74
C THR A 27 -16.96 -11.86 -8.45
N ALA A 28 -17.64 -10.82 -8.94
CA ALA A 28 -18.87 -10.97 -9.71
C ALA A 28 -18.64 -11.63 -11.09
N PHE A 29 -17.48 -11.42 -11.70
CA PHE A 29 -17.11 -12.01 -12.99
C PHE A 29 -16.56 -13.44 -12.86
N GLN A 30 -16.08 -13.84 -11.68
CA GLN A 30 -15.47 -15.15 -11.43
C GLN A 30 -16.30 -16.35 -11.92
N PRO A 31 -17.63 -16.40 -11.76
CA PRO A 31 -18.43 -17.51 -12.29
C PRO A 31 -18.29 -17.72 -13.80
N THR A 32 -18.06 -16.65 -14.58
CA THR A 32 -17.83 -16.72 -16.03
C THR A 32 -16.43 -17.29 -16.35
N LEU A 33 -15.45 -17.13 -15.46
CA LEU A 33 -14.10 -17.70 -15.63
C LEU A 33 -14.08 -19.20 -15.30
N ASP A 34 -14.79 -19.60 -14.25
CA ASP A 34 -14.78 -20.96 -13.71
C ASP A 34 -15.27 -22.02 -14.72
N GLU A 35 -16.08 -21.64 -15.71
CA GLU A 35 -16.58 -22.55 -16.76
C GLU A 35 -15.50 -23.10 -17.69
N THR A 36 -14.34 -22.44 -17.78
CA THR A 36 -13.32 -22.73 -18.81
C THR A 36 -11.94 -23.04 -18.28
N ASN A 37 -11.69 -22.90 -16.98
CA ASN A 37 -10.34 -22.90 -16.39
C ASN A 37 -9.38 -21.89 -17.05
N ALA A 38 -9.91 -20.86 -17.73
CA ALA A 38 -9.09 -19.83 -18.35
C ALA A 38 -8.45 -18.95 -17.28
N GLN A 39 -7.15 -18.69 -17.41
CA GLN A 39 -6.43 -17.79 -16.52
C GLN A 39 -6.11 -16.48 -17.24
N PHE A 40 -6.66 -15.38 -16.74
CA PHE A 40 -6.32 -14.03 -17.15
C PHE A 40 -5.70 -13.29 -15.97
N SER A 41 -4.78 -12.37 -16.25
CA SER A 41 -4.33 -11.45 -15.21
C SER A 41 -5.45 -10.48 -14.85
N ARG A 42 -5.51 -10.08 -13.58
CA ARG A 42 -6.42 -9.03 -13.08
C ARG A 42 -6.33 -7.77 -13.94
N HIS A 43 -5.12 -7.33 -14.28
CA HIS A 43 -4.89 -6.19 -15.15
C HIS A 43 -5.60 -6.34 -16.50
N HIS A 44 -5.42 -7.47 -17.18
CA HIS A 44 -6.06 -7.71 -18.48
C HIS A 44 -7.60 -7.67 -18.39
N LEU A 45 -8.17 -8.28 -17.35
CA LEU A 45 -9.60 -8.26 -17.09
C LEU A 45 -10.11 -6.82 -16.90
N LEU A 46 -9.50 -6.07 -15.97
CA LEU A 46 -9.92 -4.70 -15.64
C LEU A 46 -9.69 -3.72 -16.80
N THR A 47 -8.62 -3.87 -17.60
CA THR A 47 -8.39 -3.05 -18.79
C THR A 47 -9.51 -3.22 -19.81
N LEU A 48 -9.89 -4.46 -20.12
CA LEU A 48 -10.99 -4.74 -21.05
C LEU A 48 -12.33 -4.27 -20.50
N TYR A 49 -12.57 -4.49 -19.21
CA TYR A 49 -13.75 -3.98 -18.52
C TYR A 49 -13.88 -2.46 -18.70
N HIS A 50 -12.84 -1.69 -18.40
CA HIS A 50 -12.87 -0.23 -18.51
C HIS A 50 -13.08 0.25 -19.94
N GLU A 51 -12.51 -0.43 -20.93
CA GLU A 51 -12.73 -0.11 -22.34
C GLU A 51 -14.22 -0.26 -22.70
N LEU A 52 -14.84 -1.37 -22.28
CA LEU A 52 -16.24 -1.67 -22.56
C LEU A 52 -17.20 -0.76 -21.79
N GLU A 53 -16.94 -0.56 -20.50
CA GLU A 53 -17.70 0.34 -19.62
C GLU A 53 -17.72 1.75 -20.21
N ARG A 54 -16.54 2.29 -20.55
CA ARG A 54 -16.42 3.63 -21.13
C ARG A 54 -17.16 3.72 -22.46
N ALA A 55 -16.97 2.75 -23.36
CA ALA A 55 -17.65 2.75 -24.65
C ALA A 55 -19.17 2.72 -24.49
N GLN A 56 -19.68 1.97 -23.51
CA GLN A 56 -21.11 1.90 -23.21
C GLN A 56 -21.63 3.19 -22.56
N GLN A 57 -20.89 3.79 -21.62
CA GLN A 57 -21.26 5.07 -21.00
C GLN A 57 -21.34 6.20 -22.04
N GLU A 58 -20.42 6.24 -23.01
CA GLU A 58 -20.43 7.21 -24.10
C GLU A 58 -21.66 7.03 -25.02
N GLN A 59 -22.12 5.80 -25.23
CA GLN A 59 -23.29 5.49 -26.05
C GLN A 59 -24.62 5.72 -25.32
N THR A 60 -24.68 5.38 -24.03
CA THR A 60 -25.91 5.41 -23.22
C THR A 60 -25.66 6.12 -21.89
N PRO A 61 -25.47 7.45 -21.89
CA PRO A 61 -25.05 8.21 -20.70
C PRO A 61 -26.10 8.23 -19.58
N GLU A 62 -27.38 7.97 -19.89
CA GLU A 62 -28.48 7.94 -18.91
C GLU A 62 -28.79 6.52 -18.40
N MET A 63 -28.16 5.48 -18.95
CA MET A 63 -28.44 4.09 -18.57
C MET A 63 -28.05 3.86 -17.10
N PRO A 64 -28.90 3.22 -16.28
CA PRO A 64 -28.53 2.82 -14.92
C PRO A 64 -27.27 1.96 -14.90
N TYR A 65 -26.41 2.15 -13.90
CA TYR A 65 -25.10 1.49 -13.88
C TYR A 65 -25.17 -0.03 -13.84
N SER A 66 -26.11 -0.59 -13.07
CA SER A 66 -26.38 -2.04 -13.07
C SER A 66 -26.83 -2.57 -14.45
N GLU A 67 -27.63 -1.82 -15.20
CA GLU A 67 -28.03 -2.18 -16.58
C GLU A 67 -26.85 -2.05 -17.56
N LEU A 68 -25.98 -1.06 -17.35
CA LEU A 68 -24.76 -0.89 -18.12
C LEU A 68 -23.84 -2.09 -17.95
N LEU A 69 -23.62 -2.53 -16.71
CA LEU A 69 -22.84 -3.73 -16.42
C LEU A 69 -23.47 -5.00 -17.01
N THR A 70 -24.80 -5.11 -16.92
CA THR A 70 -25.57 -6.19 -17.57
C THR A 70 -25.33 -6.21 -19.08
N THR A 71 -25.25 -5.02 -19.71
CA THR A 71 -25.08 -4.88 -21.16
C THR A 71 -23.67 -5.26 -21.63
N ILE A 72 -22.64 -4.90 -20.87
CA ILE A 72 -21.25 -5.17 -21.28
C ILE A 72 -20.80 -6.60 -20.99
N HIS A 73 -21.42 -7.31 -20.03
CA HIS A 73 -20.99 -8.63 -19.56
C HIS A 73 -20.87 -9.68 -20.69
N PRO A 74 -21.86 -9.84 -21.61
CA PRO A 74 -21.73 -10.76 -22.74
C PRO A 74 -20.59 -10.41 -23.71
N THR A 75 -20.35 -9.11 -23.90
CA THR A 75 -19.28 -8.62 -24.78
C THR A 75 -17.92 -8.84 -24.14
N TRP A 76 -17.81 -8.65 -22.83
CA TRP A 76 -16.59 -8.90 -22.08
C TRP A 76 -16.17 -10.37 -22.15
N ALA A 77 -17.12 -11.29 -21.89
CA ALA A 77 -16.89 -12.72 -22.06
C ALA A 77 -16.44 -13.08 -23.49
N ARG A 78 -17.11 -12.52 -24.50
CA ARG A 78 -16.74 -12.76 -25.91
C ARG A 78 -15.33 -12.29 -26.25
N ARG A 79 -14.90 -11.12 -25.77
CA ARG A 79 -13.53 -10.61 -26.02
C ARG A 79 -12.46 -11.46 -25.37
N LEU A 80 -12.81 -12.14 -24.28
CA LEU A 80 -11.94 -13.10 -23.59
C LEU A 80 -12.02 -14.52 -24.17
N ASN A 81 -12.80 -14.74 -25.23
CA ASN A 81 -13.10 -16.07 -25.78
C ASN A 81 -13.73 -17.05 -24.76
N LEU A 82 -14.56 -16.52 -23.87
CA LEU A 82 -15.31 -17.27 -22.87
C LEU A 82 -16.76 -17.56 -23.35
N PRO A 83 -17.42 -18.57 -22.77
CA PRO A 83 -18.85 -18.79 -22.94
C PRO A 83 -19.63 -17.50 -22.72
N VAL A 84 -20.57 -17.24 -23.62
CA VAL A 84 -21.43 -16.06 -23.51
C VAL A 84 -22.45 -16.33 -22.40
N PRO A 85 -22.49 -15.50 -21.33
CA PRO A 85 -23.44 -15.66 -20.25
C PRO A 85 -24.88 -15.53 -20.75
N SER A 86 -25.80 -16.23 -20.09
CA SER A 86 -27.24 -16.05 -20.25
C SER A 86 -27.67 -14.66 -19.76
N HIS A 87 -28.85 -14.22 -20.20
CA HIS A 87 -29.37 -12.93 -19.79
C HIS A 87 -29.51 -12.79 -18.26
N ASP A 88 -29.96 -13.85 -17.59
CA ASP A 88 -30.11 -13.87 -16.13
C ASP A 88 -28.76 -13.80 -15.40
N GLU A 89 -27.70 -14.37 -15.98
CA GLU A 89 -26.33 -14.26 -15.45
C GLU A 89 -25.81 -12.83 -15.58
N SER A 90 -26.05 -12.18 -16.71
CA SER A 90 -25.69 -10.78 -16.90
C SER A 90 -26.45 -9.83 -15.98
N ILE A 91 -27.74 -10.09 -15.72
CA ILE A 91 -28.50 -9.34 -14.70
C ILE A 91 -27.85 -9.51 -13.33
N ARG A 92 -27.53 -10.75 -12.91
CA ARG A 92 -26.85 -10.99 -11.62
C ARG A 92 -25.50 -10.30 -11.52
N PHE A 93 -24.74 -10.27 -12.62
CA PHE A 93 -23.48 -9.54 -12.70
C PHE A 93 -23.70 -8.04 -12.52
N GLY A 94 -24.68 -7.44 -13.20
CA GLY A 94 -25.01 -6.02 -13.05
C GLY A 94 -25.54 -5.65 -11.65
N GLU A 95 -26.35 -6.51 -11.04
CA GLU A 95 -26.83 -6.31 -9.67
C GLU A 95 -25.76 -6.50 -8.59
N SER A 96 -24.58 -7.03 -8.95
CA SER A 96 -23.49 -7.29 -8.00
C SER A 96 -22.96 -6.02 -7.35
N VAL A 97 -23.10 -4.85 -7.99
CA VAL A 97 -22.67 -3.54 -7.48
C VAL A 97 -23.13 -3.31 -6.04
N GLY A 98 -24.37 -3.72 -5.74
CA GLY A 98 -24.97 -3.61 -4.42
C GLY A 98 -24.34 -4.47 -3.32
N LYS A 99 -23.41 -5.36 -3.67
CA LYS A 99 -22.76 -6.33 -2.78
C LYS A 99 -21.24 -6.13 -2.70
N TRP A 100 -20.69 -5.13 -3.39
CA TRP A 100 -19.24 -4.90 -3.39
C TRP A 100 -18.75 -4.45 -2.00
N PRO A 101 -17.59 -4.97 -1.55
CA PRO A 101 -17.12 -4.74 -0.19
C PRO A 101 -16.64 -3.29 0.01
N ALA A 102 -16.90 -2.73 1.18
CA ALA A 102 -16.32 -1.46 1.61
C ALA A 102 -14.87 -1.69 2.06
N PHE A 103 -14.02 -0.66 1.97
CA PHE A 103 -12.71 -0.74 2.61
C PHE A 103 -12.88 -0.85 4.13
N PRO A 104 -12.06 -1.66 4.84
CA PRO A 104 -12.31 -2.00 6.24
C PRO A 104 -12.38 -0.82 7.23
N ASP A 105 -11.79 0.33 6.91
CA ASP A 105 -11.79 1.55 7.73
C ASP A 105 -12.89 2.55 7.34
N THR A 106 -13.65 2.27 6.28
CA THR A 106 -14.60 3.20 5.67
C THR A 106 -15.67 3.67 6.65
N VAL A 107 -16.39 2.74 7.28
CA VAL A 107 -17.56 3.09 8.11
C VAL A 107 -17.12 3.89 9.34
N ASP A 108 -15.99 3.53 9.96
CA ASP A 108 -15.45 4.26 11.11
C ASP A 108 -14.93 5.65 10.72
N ALA A 109 -14.28 5.78 9.56
CA ALA A 109 -13.89 7.07 9.02
C ALA A 109 -15.11 7.96 8.76
N LEU A 110 -16.18 7.43 8.16
CA LEU A 110 -17.44 8.15 7.94
C LEU A 110 -18.07 8.60 9.28
N ARG A 111 -18.13 7.72 10.29
CA ARG A 111 -18.63 8.04 11.65
C ARG A 111 -17.82 9.16 12.32
N ARG A 112 -16.51 9.24 12.07
CA ARG A 112 -15.66 10.31 12.61
C ARG A 112 -15.85 11.61 11.84
N LEU A 113 -15.89 11.56 10.52
CA LEU A 113 -16.02 12.74 9.66
C LEU A 113 -17.39 13.42 9.81
N SER A 114 -18.46 12.64 10.00
CA SER A 114 -19.83 13.18 10.17
C SER A 114 -20.01 14.02 11.43
N LYS A 115 -19.09 13.92 12.40
CA LYS A 115 -19.07 14.81 13.58
C LYS A 115 -18.71 16.26 13.22
N HIS A 116 -18.07 16.47 12.06
CA HIS A 116 -17.48 17.74 11.68
C HIS A 116 -18.00 18.29 10.34
N TYR A 117 -18.39 17.41 9.42
CA TYR A 117 -18.76 17.76 8.06
C TYR A 117 -20.10 17.15 7.68
N LYS A 118 -20.81 17.84 6.78
CA LYS A 118 -21.87 17.21 5.98
C LYS A 118 -21.23 16.23 5.02
N LEU A 119 -21.73 14.99 4.96
CA LEU A 119 -21.19 13.95 4.09
C LEU A 119 -22.17 13.68 2.95
N VAL A 120 -21.74 13.96 1.73
CA VAL A 120 -22.57 13.87 0.53
C VAL A 120 -21.97 12.89 -0.46
N VAL A 121 -22.80 12.03 -1.05
CA VAL A 121 -22.38 11.15 -2.13
C VAL A 121 -22.55 11.86 -3.48
N LEU A 122 -21.52 11.77 -4.32
CA LEU A 122 -21.53 12.13 -5.74
C LEU A 122 -20.81 11.01 -6.52
N SER A 123 -21.54 9.99 -6.93
CA SER A 123 -20.92 8.76 -7.48
C SER A 123 -21.59 8.24 -8.76
N ASN A 124 -20.77 7.62 -9.61
CA ASN A 124 -21.16 6.99 -10.88
C ASN A 124 -21.86 5.65 -10.61
N VAL A 125 -23.12 5.72 -10.17
CA VAL A 125 -23.95 4.56 -9.83
C VAL A 125 -25.42 4.89 -10.05
N ASP A 126 -26.30 3.90 -9.96
CA ASP A 126 -27.75 4.07 -9.88
C ASP A 126 -28.28 4.01 -8.42
N ARG A 127 -29.50 4.50 -8.19
CA ARG A 127 -30.12 4.58 -6.85
C ARG A 127 -30.28 3.23 -6.18
N ALA A 128 -30.70 2.21 -6.93
CA ALA A 128 -31.02 0.90 -6.38
C ALA A 128 -29.74 0.17 -5.95
N SER A 129 -28.70 0.22 -6.78
CA SER A 129 -27.37 -0.32 -6.48
C SER A 129 -26.76 0.37 -5.27
N PHE A 130 -26.75 1.70 -5.23
CA PHE A 130 -26.22 2.41 -4.06
C PHE A 130 -27.01 2.11 -2.78
N ALA A 131 -28.35 1.99 -2.84
CA ALA A 131 -29.14 1.65 -1.66
C ALA A 131 -28.76 0.28 -1.08
N LYS A 132 -28.50 -0.72 -1.94
CA LYS A 132 -28.03 -2.05 -1.54
C LYS A 132 -26.61 -1.96 -0.94
N THR A 133 -25.69 -1.25 -1.59
CA THR A 133 -24.32 -1.01 -1.07
C THR A 133 -24.36 -0.32 0.29
N ASN A 134 -25.20 0.70 0.43
CA ASN A 134 -25.31 1.46 1.66
C ASN A 134 -25.86 0.59 2.79
N ALA A 135 -26.93 -0.17 2.55
CA ALA A 135 -27.51 -1.07 3.55
C ALA A 135 -26.61 -2.27 3.88
N GLY A 136 -25.75 -2.68 2.94
CA GLY A 136 -24.80 -3.77 3.09
C GLY A 136 -23.45 -3.31 3.63
N SER A 137 -22.48 -3.13 2.73
CA SER A 137 -21.08 -2.93 3.09
C SER A 137 -20.77 -1.60 3.78
N LEU A 138 -21.64 -0.59 3.65
CA LEU A 138 -21.53 0.66 4.42
C LEU A 138 -22.37 0.67 5.70
N GLU A 139 -22.89 -0.49 6.12
CA GLU A 139 -23.59 -0.69 7.41
C GLU A 139 -24.79 0.25 7.65
N GLY A 140 -25.48 0.65 6.59
CA GLY A 140 -26.61 1.57 6.66
C GLY A 140 -26.23 2.99 7.07
N PHE A 141 -24.99 3.41 6.81
CA PHE A 141 -24.52 4.75 7.15
C PHE A 141 -25.45 5.85 6.59
N GLN A 142 -25.73 6.85 7.42
CA GLN A 142 -26.65 7.95 7.09
C GLN A 142 -25.87 9.12 6.47
N PHE A 143 -25.85 9.18 5.14
CA PHE A 143 -25.35 10.33 4.39
C PHE A 143 -26.36 11.49 4.43
N ASP A 144 -25.86 12.72 4.47
CA ASP A 144 -26.72 13.92 4.48
C ASP A 144 -27.43 14.13 3.13
N LEU A 145 -26.79 13.74 2.03
CA LEU A 145 -27.36 13.77 0.68
C LEU A 145 -26.71 12.71 -0.20
N ILE A 146 -27.51 12.09 -1.06
CA ILE A 146 -27.04 11.10 -2.03
C ILE A 146 -27.38 11.58 -3.44
N ILE A 147 -26.35 11.77 -4.26
CA ILE A 147 -26.43 12.14 -5.67
C ILE A 147 -25.74 11.05 -6.48
N THR A 148 -26.52 10.42 -7.34
CA THR A 148 -26.09 9.34 -8.24
C THR A 148 -26.05 9.84 -9.67
N ALA A 149 -25.33 9.14 -10.56
CA ALA A 149 -25.34 9.46 -12.00
C ALA A 149 -26.78 9.43 -12.58
N GLN A 150 -27.64 8.57 -12.05
CA GLN A 150 -29.06 8.52 -12.40
C GLN A 150 -29.81 9.81 -12.03
N ASP A 151 -29.52 10.43 -10.88
CA ASP A 151 -30.15 11.70 -10.48
C ASP A 151 -29.71 12.86 -11.40
N VAL A 152 -28.46 12.80 -11.90
CA VAL A 152 -27.87 13.83 -12.76
C VAL A 152 -28.28 13.65 -14.23
N GLY A 153 -28.56 12.42 -14.66
CA GLY A 153 -28.77 12.06 -16.07
C GLY A 153 -27.45 11.94 -16.84
N GLY A 154 -26.36 11.53 -16.19
CA GLY A 154 -25.05 11.41 -16.83
C GLY A 154 -23.91 11.08 -15.86
N TYR A 155 -22.87 10.43 -16.37
CA TYR A 155 -21.69 10.02 -15.61
C TYR A 155 -20.64 11.14 -15.51
N LYS A 156 -19.90 11.19 -14.39
CA LYS A 156 -18.60 11.89 -14.33
C LYS A 156 -17.67 11.26 -15.39
N PRO A 157 -16.79 12.03 -16.07
CA PRO A 157 -16.30 13.36 -15.73
C PRO A 157 -17.11 14.54 -16.29
N ASP A 158 -18.35 14.34 -16.77
CA ASP A 158 -19.21 15.45 -17.20
C ASP A 158 -19.43 16.42 -16.01
N LEU A 159 -19.15 17.70 -16.26
CA LEU A 159 -19.22 18.78 -15.26
C LEU A 159 -20.65 18.97 -14.71
N LYS A 160 -21.69 18.53 -15.43
CA LYS A 160 -23.08 18.54 -14.95
C LYS A 160 -23.24 17.88 -13.59
N ASN A 161 -22.44 16.84 -13.29
CA ASN A 161 -22.44 16.19 -11.98
C ASN A 161 -22.08 17.16 -10.85
N PHE A 162 -21.04 17.95 -11.06
CA PHE A 162 -20.57 18.93 -10.08
C PHE A 162 -21.49 20.15 -10.03
N GLU A 163 -22.05 20.59 -11.16
CA GLU A 163 -23.05 21.67 -11.21
C GLU A 163 -24.32 21.29 -10.43
N TYR A 164 -24.83 20.07 -10.66
CA TYR A 164 -25.96 19.52 -9.94
C TYR A 164 -25.67 19.45 -8.45
N MET A 165 -24.51 18.91 -8.06
CA MET A 165 -24.11 18.80 -6.66
C MET A 165 -24.03 20.17 -6.00
N LEU A 166 -23.35 21.15 -6.61
CA LEU A 166 -23.21 22.49 -6.03
C LEU A 166 -24.57 23.18 -5.82
N ARG A 167 -25.50 23.04 -6.77
CA ARG A 167 -26.87 23.53 -6.61
C ARG A 167 -27.57 22.84 -5.45
N ALA A 168 -27.53 21.51 -5.40
CA ALA A 168 -28.22 20.71 -4.38
C ALA A 168 -27.69 20.98 -2.97
N VAL A 169 -26.37 21.11 -2.78
CA VAL A 169 -25.80 21.40 -1.45
C VAL A 169 -26.01 22.86 -1.02
N LYS A 170 -26.06 23.80 -1.97
CA LYS A 170 -26.42 25.19 -1.67
C LYS A 170 -27.87 25.31 -1.24
N GLU A 171 -28.79 24.69 -1.96
CA GLU A 171 -30.22 24.69 -1.63
C GLU A 171 -30.52 23.91 -0.35
N GLY A 172 -29.92 22.73 -0.18
CA GLY A 172 -30.18 21.85 0.97
C GLY A 172 -29.48 22.27 2.26
N PHE A 173 -28.27 22.84 2.17
CA PHE A 173 -27.41 23.09 3.34
C PHE A 173 -26.88 24.52 3.46
N GLY A 174 -27.11 25.38 2.46
CA GLY A 174 -26.52 26.72 2.41
C GLY A 174 -24.98 26.70 2.33
N VAL A 175 -24.42 25.64 1.76
CA VAL A 175 -22.96 25.47 1.59
C VAL A 175 -22.54 26.05 0.25
N GLU A 176 -21.65 27.03 0.28
CA GLU A 176 -21.08 27.62 -0.94
C GLU A 176 -19.94 26.76 -1.50
N LYS A 177 -19.61 26.94 -2.78
CA LYS A 177 -18.63 26.14 -3.51
C LYS A 177 -17.27 26.05 -2.81
N GLU A 178 -16.82 27.15 -2.22
CA GLU A 178 -15.52 27.25 -1.54
C GLU A 178 -15.47 26.43 -0.24
N GLN A 179 -16.63 26.02 0.29
CA GLN A 179 -16.78 25.23 1.51
C GLN A 179 -16.97 23.73 1.22
N VAL A 180 -16.92 23.33 -0.05
CA VAL A 180 -16.99 21.92 -0.50
C VAL A 180 -15.58 21.39 -0.75
N LEU A 181 -15.31 20.17 -0.24
CA LEU A 181 -14.10 19.43 -0.53
C LEU A 181 -14.45 18.08 -1.20
N GLN A 182 -14.06 17.91 -2.47
CA GLN A 182 -14.22 16.64 -3.19
C GLN A 182 -13.19 15.63 -2.69
N THR A 183 -13.67 14.52 -2.15
CA THR A 183 -12.89 13.40 -1.62
C THR A 183 -13.07 12.20 -2.54
N ALA A 184 -12.03 11.83 -3.27
CA ALA A 184 -12.11 10.76 -4.26
C ALA A 184 -10.74 10.11 -4.48
N GLN A 185 -10.73 8.93 -5.10
CA GLN A 185 -9.52 8.28 -5.59
C GLN A 185 -9.21 8.66 -7.05
N SER A 186 -10.25 8.78 -7.90
CA SER A 186 -10.09 8.93 -9.34
C SER A 186 -9.63 10.34 -9.78
N GLN A 187 -8.47 10.43 -10.44
CA GLN A 187 -8.02 11.68 -11.06
C GLN A 187 -8.92 12.12 -12.22
N PHE A 188 -9.31 11.17 -13.06
CA PHE A 188 -10.08 11.42 -14.28
C PHE A 188 -11.53 11.82 -14.00
N HIS A 189 -12.23 11.05 -13.16
CA HIS A 189 -13.65 11.25 -12.86
C HIS A 189 -13.90 12.40 -11.89
N ASP A 190 -12.97 12.70 -10.98
CA ASP A 190 -13.25 13.60 -9.86
C ASP A 190 -12.30 14.80 -9.77
N HIS A 191 -10.99 14.56 -9.67
CA HIS A 191 -10.06 15.66 -9.41
C HIS A 191 -9.97 16.66 -10.57
N HIS A 192 -9.92 16.18 -11.82
CA HIS A 192 -9.88 17.06 -12.99
C HIS A 192 -11.18 17.90 -13.12
N PRO A 193 -12.39 17.31 -13.06
CA PRO A 193 -13.66 18.07 -13.04
C PRO A 193 -13.77 19.03 -11.86
N ALA A 194 -13.48 18.61 -10.62
CA ALA A 194 -13.54 19.47 -9.44
C ALA A 194 -12.66 20.71 -9.60
N ARG A 195 -11.44 20.54 -10.13
CA ARG A 195 -10.53 21.64 -10.45
C ARG A 195 -11.11 22.59 -11.49
N LYS A 196 -11.72 22.08 -12.57
CA LYS A 196 -12.39 22.90 -13.60
C LYS A 196 -13.54 23.72 -13.01
N MET A 197 -14.26 23.17 -12.03
CA MET A 197 -15.32 23.85 -11.29
C MET A 197 -14.79 24.84 -10.25
N GLY A 198 -13.49 24.82 -9.95
CA GLY A 198 -12.88 25.62 -8.89
C GLY A 198 -13.22 25.12 -7.48
N ILE A 199 -13.58 23.83 -7.34
CA ILE A 199 -13.75 23.12 -6.08
C ILE A 199 -12.39 22.53 -5.67
N ARG A 200 -12.06 22.56 -4.38
CA ARG A 200 -10.85 21.90 -3.87
C ARG A 200 -11.12 20.41 -3.74
N SER A 201 -10.09 19.60 -3.93
CA SER A 201 -10.19 18.15 -3.81
C SER A 201 -9.03 17.58 -3.00
N VAL A 202 -9.28 16.45 -2.36
CA VAL A 202 -8.31 15.65 -1.60
C VAL A 202 -8.35 14.23 -2.14
N ALA A 203 -7.17 13.71 -2.51
CA ALA A 203 -7.03 12.36 -3.05
C ALA A 203 -6.89 11.34 -1.92
N VAL A 204 -7.58 10.22 -2.03
CA VAL A 204 -7.37 9.05 -1.17
C VAL A 204 -6.44 8.09 -1.92
N THR A 205 -5.18 8.00 -1.51
CA THR A 205 -4.17 7.13 -2.12
C THR A 205 -3.27 6.48 -1.06
N TYR A 206 -2.59 5.40 -1.43
CA TYR A 206 -2.04 4.39 -0.52
C TYR A 206 -0.53 4.17 -0.74
N THR A 207 0.34 4.65 0.17
CA THR A 207 1.84 4.67 0.25
C THR A 207 2.22 5.71 1.33
N ALA A 208 3.51 5.85 1.70
CA ALA A 208 3.94 7.00 2.51
C ALA A 208 3.47 8.34 1.90
N ASP A 209 3.06 9.29 2.75
CA ASP A 209 2.52 10.60 2.38
C ASP A 209 3.30 11.30 1.25
N GLN A 210 4.64 11.19 1.26
CA GLN A 210 5.51 11.85 0.29
C GLN A 210 5.32 11.33 -1.14
N PHE A 211 4.95 10.07 -1.32
CA PHE A 211 4.62 9.49 -2.63
C PHE A 211 3.21 9.89 -3.10
N HIS A 212 2.37 10.38 -2.18
CA HIS A 212 1.09 11.06 -2.50
C HIS A 212 1.25 12.55 -2.79
N GLY A 213 2.48 13.03 -2.74
CA GLY A 213 2.78 14.45 -2.82
C GLY A 213 2.34 15.23 -1.59
N ILE A 214 2.12 14.57 -0.45
CA ILE A 214 1.78 15.16 0.84
C ILE A 214 3.07 15.35 1.66
N TYR A 215 3.32 16.57 2.13
CA TYR A 215 4.51 16.93 2.90
C TYR A 215 4.15 17.62 4.21
N ARG A 216 5.18 18.07 4.96
CA ARG A 216 5.08 18.67 6.31
C ARG A 216 3.78 19.47 6.53
N GLY A 217 3.04 19.07 7.57
CA GLY A 217 1.75 19.66 7.94
C GLY A 217 0.56 19.12 7.14
N GLY A 218 0.70 17.96 6.48
CA GLY A 218 -0.37 17.35 5.68
C GLY A 218 -0.66 18.10 4.37
N LYS A 219 0.28 18.93 3.90
CA LYS A 219 0.05 19.79 2.75
C LYS A 219 0.35 19.05 1.45
N GLN A 220 -0.66 18.95 0.58
CA GLN A 220 -0.49 18.42 -0.77
C GLN A 220 0.24 19.43 -1.66
N HIS A 221 1.36 19.01 -2.24
CA HIS A 221 2.19 19.78 -3.16
C HIS A 221 2.06 19.32 -4.61
N HIS A 222 1.80 18.03 -4.84
CA HIS A 222 1.56 17.45 -6.15
C HIS A 222 0.60 16.26 -6.05
N ALA A 223 0.12 15.77 -7.19
CA ALA A 223 -0.60 14.51 -7.26
C ALA A 223 0.34 13.33 -6.91
N PRO A 224 -0.20 12.20 -6.47
CA PRO A 224 0.56 10.96 -6.31
C PRO A 224 1.32 10.61 -7.60
N ASP A 225 2.58 10.18 -7.48
CA ASP A 225 3.46 9.90 -8.62
C ASP A 225 4.08 8.50 -8.58
N TRP A 226 3.44 7.57 -7.86
CA TRP A 226 3.92 6.19 -7.68
C TRP A 226 4.29 5.47 -9.00
N PRO A 227 3.51 5.55 -10.10
CA PRO A 227 3.91 4.92 -11.36
C PRO A 227 5.29 5.40 -11.84
N HIS A 228 5.58 6.70 -11.71
CA HIS A 228 6.88 7.25 -12.08
C HIS A 228 7.99 6.85 -11.11
N VAL A 229 7.68 6.60 -9.83
CA VAL A 229 8.65 6.03 -8.88
C VAL A 229 9.07 4.63 -9.32
N VAL A 230 8.12 3.78 -9.73
CA VAL A 230 8.39 2.43 -10.26
C VAL A 230 9.18 2.50 -11.56
N GLU A 231 8.80 3.35 -12.51
CA GLU A 231 9.54 3.56 -13.76
C GLU A 231 11.00 3.95 -13.51
N ARG A 232 11.24 4.88 -12.59
CA ARG A 232 12.61 5.30 -12.21
C ARG A 232 13.38 4.17 -11.54
N ALA A 233 12.74 3.37 -10.70
CA ALA A 233 13.35 2.21 -10.05
C ALA A 233 13.83 1.19 -11.09
N LEU A 234 12.96 0.78 -12.01
CA LEU A 234 13.30 -0.14 -13.11
C LEU A 234 14.39 0.43 -14.01
N ALA A 235 14.32 1.72 -14.35
CA ALA A 235 15.36 2.38 -15.12
C ALA A 235 16.72 2.41 -14.41
N HIS A 236 16.78 2.14 -13.11
CA HIS A 236 17.99 2.03 -12.30
C HIS A 236 18.26 0.58 -11.83
N ASN A 237 17.72 -0.41 -12.55
CA ASN A 237 17.93 -1.83 -12.30
C ASN A 237 17.44 -2.30 -10.91
N CYS A 238 16.48 -1.59 -10.31
CA CYS A 238 15.78 -2.07 -9.13
C CYS A 238 14.53 -2.84 -9.58
N GLU A 239 14.67 -4.16 -9.68
CA GLU A 239 13.64 -5.05 -10.28
C GLU A 239 12.56 -5.50 -9.30
N LYS A 240 12.85 -5.46 -8.00
CA LYS A 240 11.97 -5.92 -6.93
C LYS A 240 11.86 -4.87 -5.83
N MET A 241 10.65 -4.66 -5.34
CA MET A 241 10.32 -3.72 -4.27
C MET A 241 9.51 -4.47 -3.20
N LEU A 242 10.01 -4.47 -1.96
CA LEU A 242 9.28 -5.00 -0.82
C LEU A 242 8.60 -3.84 -0.08
N LEU A 243 7.28 -3.80 -0.12
CA LEU A 243 6.47 -2.78 0.53
C LEU A 243 6.27 -3.13 2.00
N THR A 244 6.80 -2.29 2.87
CA THR A 244 6.73 -2.49 4.31
C THR A 244 5.36 -2.10 4.85
N THR A 245 4.69 -3.03 5.52
CA THR A 245 3.43 -2.79 6.22
C THR A 245 3.71 -2.47 7.69
N MET A 246 3.13 -1.37 8.17
CA MET A 246 3.32 -0.89 9.55
C MET A 246 2.04 -0.96 10.40
N THR A 247 0.88 -1.16 9.79
CA THR A 247 -0.45 -1.24 10.43
C THR A 247 -1.35 -2.17 9.61
N LEU A 248 -2.40 -2.72 10.22
CA LEU A 248 -3.40 -3.53 9.50
C LEU A 248 -4.09 -2.72 8.39
N ALA A 249 -4.42 -1.45 8.64
CA ALA A 249 -4.97 -0.56 7.61
C ALA A 249 -3.98 -0.37 6.45
N GLY A 250 -2.69 -0.19 6.75
CA GLY A 250 -1.61 -0.08 5.77
C GLY A 250 -1.35 -1.38 4.99
N ALA A 251 -1.81 -2.54 5.49
CA ALA A 251 -1.71 -3.80 4.76
C ALA A 251 -2.57 -3.78 3.49
N HIS A 252 -3.82 -3.32 3.59
CA HIS A 252 -4.72 -3.20 2.45
C HIS A 252 -4.20 -2.20 1.39
N GLN A 253 -3.52 -1.16 1.86
CA GLN A 253 -2.85 -0.17 1.02
C GLN A 253 -1.73 -0.80 0.17
N ASN A 254 -0.83 -1.54 0.82
CA ASN A 254 0.25 -2.23 0.11
C ASN A 254 -0.30 -3.32 -0.81
N LEU A 255 -1.38 -4.02 -0.41
CA LEU A 255 -2.02 -5.04 -1.22
C LEU A 255 -2.45 -4.49 -2.58
N ALA A 256 -3.12 -3.32 -2.61
CA ALA A 256 -3.53 -2.69 -3.86
C ALA A 256 -2.34 -2.44 -4.81
N ILE A 257 -1.22 -1.96 -4.28
CA ILE A 257 0.01 -1.75 -5.08
C ILE A 257 0.58 -3.07 -5.58
N THR A 258 0.63 -4.12 -4.74
CA THR A 258 1.12 -5.44 -5.18
C THR A 258 0.20 -6.06 -6.24
N GLN A 259 -1.09 -5.73 -6.27
CA GLN A 259 -2.00 -6.18 -7.32
C GLN A 259 -1.80 -5.40 -8.63
N GLU A 260 -1.43 -4.12 -8.55
CA GLU A 260 -1.10 -3.28 -9.71
C GLU A 260 0.26 -3.66 -10.32
N TYR A 261 1.26 -3.98 -9.49
CA TYR A 261 2.64 -4.32 -9.89
C TYR A 261 3.09 -5.70 -9.40
N PRO A 262 2.40 -6.81 -9.74
CA PRO A 262 2.61 -8.13 -9.11
C PRO A 262 3.95 -8.80 -9.43
N THR A 263 4.64 -8.35 -10.48
CA THR A 263 5.97 -8.87 -10.85
C THR A 263 7.11 -8.12 -10.17
N ILE A 264 6.85 -6.91 -9.65
CA ILE A 264 7.85 -5.99 -9.09
C ILE A 264 7.66 -5.88 -7.59
N CYS A 265 6.42 -5.70 -7.13
CA CYS A 265 6.09 -5.40 -5.75
C CYS A 265 5.62 -6.65 -5.00
N SER A 266 6.19 -6.84 -3.82
CA SER A 266 5.69 -7.75 -2.78
C SER A 266 5.46 -6.94 -1.51
N MET A 267 4.86 -7.54 -0.48
CA MET A 267 4.58 -6.86 0.78
C MET A 267 4.93 -7.70 2.00
N THR A 268 5.12 -7.01 3.13
CA THR A 268 5.15 -7.61 4.45
C THR A 268 3.77 -7.51 5.11
N LEU A 269 3.54 -8.18 6.24
CA LEU A 269 2.36 -7.97 7.08
C LEU A 269 2.74 -7.94 8.56
N GLY A 270 2.37 -6.88 9.28
CA GLY A 270 2.68 -6.71 10.69
C GLY A 270 2.31 -5.31 11.19
N VAL A 271 2.42 -5.12 12.50
CA VAL A 271 2.20 -3.84 13.19
C VAL A 271 3.51 -3.37 13.81
N HIS A 272 3.98 -2.24 13.31
CA HIS A 272 5.24 -1.61 13.70
C HIS A 272 5.20 -1.13 15.16
N PRO A 273 6.33 -1.14 15.92
CA PRO A 273 6.40 -0.65 17.31
C PRO A 273 5.81 0.75 17.55
N TYR A 274 5.78 1.65 16.57
CA TYR A 274 5.09 2.95 16.70
C TYR A 274 3.57 2.84 16.80
N HIS A 275 3.00 1.82 16.17
CA HIS A 275 1.57 1.68 15.95
C HIS A 275 0.93 0.65 16.86
N VAL A 276 1.71 -0.16 17.60
CA VAL A 276 1.21 -1.26 18.45
C VAL A 276 0.14 -0.87 19.48
N SER A 277 0.03 0.40 19.85
CA SER A 277 -1.07 0.87 20.70
C SER A 277 -2.44 0.62 20.04
N GLU A 278 -2.50 0.65 18.70
CA GLU A 278 -3.73 0.44 17.92
C GLU A 278 -4.33 -0.96 18.11
N ILE A 279 -3.49 -1.95 18.41
CA ILE A 279 -3.90 -3.32 18.72
C ILE A 279 -4.86 -3.32 19.91
N TYR A 280 -4.69 -2.41 20.87
CA TYR A 280 -5.41 -2.43 22.14
C TYR A 280 -6.50 -1.35 22.25
N THR A 281 -6.63 -0.44 21.29
CA THR A 281 -7.52 0.74 21.40
C THR A 281 -8.98 0.50 21.01
N SER A 282 -9.30 -0.47 20.15
CA SER A 282 -10.68 -0.65 19.63
C SER A 282 -11.59 -1.52 20.50
N GLU A 283 -11.01 -2.47 21.24
CA GLU A 283 -11.78 -3.49 21.98
C GLU A 283 -12.16 -3.07 23.40
N ALA A 284 -11.34 -2.22 24.04
CA ALA A 284 -11.53 -1.81 25.42
C ALA A 284 -12.84 -1.01 25.65
N GLU A 285 -13.39 -0.39 24.62
CA GLU A 285 -14.64 0.39 24.70
C GLU A 285 -15.90 -0.43 24.38
N THR A 286 -15.78 -1.53 23.64
CA THR A 286 -16.93 -2.25 23.07
C THR A 286 -17.17 -3.64 23.67
N GLN A 287 -16.13 -4.29 24.21
CA GLN A 287 -16.22 -5.63 24.82
C GLN A 287 -15.35 -5.73 26.08
N PRO A 288 -15.82 -5.27 27.25
CA PRO A 288 -15.02 -5.20 28.48
C PRO A 288 -14.50 -6.54 29.01
N GLU A 289 -15.14 -7.64 28.61
CA GLU A 289 -14.86 -9.01 29.07
C GLU A 289 -13.83 -9.75 28.19
N ALA A 290 -13.52 -9.23 27.00
CA ALA A 290 -12.56 -9.84 26.07
C ALA A 290 -11.12 -9.45 26.45
N GLU A 291 -10.15 -10.35 26.23
CA GLU A 291 -8.74 -10.00 26.41
C GLU A 291 -8.38 -8.89 25.39
N PRO A 292 -7.85 -7.73 25.83
CA PRO A 292 -7.60 -6.62 24.93
C PRO A 292 -6.63 -6.96 23.79
N GLY A 293 -7.07 -6.73 22.56
CA GLY A 293 -6.34 -6.91 21.31
C GLY A 293 -6.61 -8.22 20.58
N THR A 294 -7.58 -9.02 21.05
CA THR A 294 -7.93 -10.33 20.48
C THR A 294 -8.49 -10.21 19.07
N ASP A 295 -9.48 -9.34 18.84
CA ASP A 295 -10.08 -9.12 17.52
C ASP A 295 -9.05 -8.57 16.52
N TYR A 296 -8.26 -7.57 16.94
CA TYR A 296 -7.24 -6.99 16.06
C TYR A 296 -6.22 -8.06 15.62
N LEU A 297 -5.69 -8.84 16.56
CA LEU A 297 -4.70 -9.88 16.27
C LEU A 297 -5.31 -11.04 15.46
N MET A 298 -6.58 -11.39 15.69
CA MET A 298 -7.30 -12.35 14.86
C MET A 298 -7.42 -11.85 13.41
N ARG A 299 -7.87 -10.60 13.20
CA ARG A 299 -7.96 -10.00 11.86
C ARG A 299 -6.61 -9.93 11.14
N LEU A 300 -5.54 -9.62 11.87
CA LEU A 300 -4.19 -9.63 11.33
C LEU A 300 -3.76 -11.04 10.89
N ARG A 301 -4.05 -12.06 11.70
CA ARG A 301 -3.79 -13.47 11.38
C ARG A 301 -4.61 -13.93 10.18
N ASP A 302 -5.91 -13.63 10.17
CA ASP A 302 -6.83 -14.03 9.10
C ASP A 302 -6.45 -13.39 7.76
N LEU A 303 -6.04 -12.11 7.77
CA LEU A 303 -5.50 -11.45 6.59
C LEU A 303 -4.22 -12.15 6.11
N GLY A 304 -3.31 -12.51 7.02
CA GLY A 304 -2.09 -13.26 6.70
C GLY A 304 -2.39 -14.57 5.98
N HIS A 305 -3.27 -15.41 6.54
CA HIS A 305 -3.69 -16.66 5.89
C HIS A 305 -4.36 -16.41 4.55
N SER A 306 -5.25 -15.42 4.46
CA SER A 306 -5.94 -15.08 3.21
C SER A 306 -4.95 -14.70 2.12
N LEU A 307 -3.95 -13.85 2.42
CA LEU A 307 -2.92 -13.43 1.46
C LEU A 307 -2.05 -14.61 1.01
N LEU A 308 -1.71 -15.54 1.91
CA LEU A 308 -0.94 -16.74 1.58
C LEU A 308 -1.67 -17.69 0.60
N THR A 309 -3.00 -17.63 0.52
CA THR A 309 -3.76 -18.42 -0.47
C THR A 309 -3.66 -17.89 -1.89
N LEU A 310 -3.25 -16.63 -2.08
CA LEU A 310 -3.10 -16.02 -3.40
C LEU A 310 -1.91 -16.62 -4.15
N GLN A 311 -2.01 -16.73 -5.48
CA GLN A 311 -0.96 -17.30 -6.34
C GLN A 311 -0.67 -16.37 -7.53
N PRO A 312 0.56 -15.80 -7.64
CA PRO A 312 1.59 -15.79 -6.60
C PRO A 312 1.14 -15.02 -5.35
N THR A 313 1.61 -15.41 -4.16
CA THR A 313 1.33 -14.65 -2.93
C THR A 313 2.09 -13.33 -2.96
N PRO A 314 1.42 -12.18 -2.70
CA PRO A 314 2.13 -10.92 -2.53
C PRO A 314 2.80 -10.83 -1.15
N LEU A 315 2.37 -11.65 -0.18
CA LEU A 315 2.89 -11.66 1.18
C LEU A 315 4.12 -12.56 1.28
N VAL A 316 5.29 -11.95 1.47
CA VAL A 316 6.59 -12.64 1.46
C VAL A 316 7.33 -12.64 2.79
N ALA A 317 6.90 -11.81 3.74
CA ALA A 317 7.46 -11.74 5.09
C ALA A 317 6.43 -11.29 6.13
N PHE A 318 6.62 -11.67 7.38
CA PHE A 318 5.82 -11.19 8.50
C PHE A 318 6.58 -10.11 9.27
N GLY A 319 6.07 -8.89 9.24
CA GLY A 319 6.69 -7.65 9.71
C GLY A 319 6.06 -6.44 9.02
N GLU A 320 6.38 -5.22 9.38
CA GLU A 320 7.47 -4.81 10.26
C GLU A 320 7.07 -4.96 11.73
N ILE A 321 7.77 -5.81 12.48
CA ILE A 321 7.53 -6.02 13.92
C ILE A 321 8.84 -5.92 14.70
N GLY A 322 8.79 -5.56 15.97
CA GLY A 322 9.98 -5.50 16.81
C GLY A 322 9.89 -4.40 17.87
N LEU A 323 11.01 -3.75 18.16
CA LEU A 323 11.14 -2.78 19.25
C LEU A 323 11.86 -1.50 18.76
N ASP A 324 11.26 -0.35 19.08
CA ASP A 324 11.86 0.98 18.89
C ASP A 324 11.82 1.76 20.20
N TYR A 325 12.98 1.86 20.86
CA TYR A 325 13.13 2.60 22.12
C TYR A 325 13.55 4.06 21.94
N VAL A 326 13.63 4.54 20.70
CA VAL A 326 13.83 5.97 20.41
C VAL A 326 12.49 6.72 20.47
N TYR A 327 11.38 6.11 20.05
CA TYR A 327 10.05 6.76 20.03
C TYR A 327 9.07 6.17 21.05
N LEU A 328 9.47 6.17 22.32
CA LEU A 328 8.65 5.69 23.43
C LEU A 328 7.41 6.55 23.73
N ASP A 329 7.33 7.75 23.15
CA ASP A 329 6.16 8.62 23.17
C ASP A 329 4.99 8.08 22.33
N ARG A 330 5.28 7.27 21.30
CA ARG A 330 4.26 6.63 20.43
C ARG A 330 3.66 5.39 21.08
N ALA A 331 4.52 4.56 21.67
CA ALA A 331 4.14 3.42 22.48
C ALA A 331 5.26 3.14 23.48
N ASN A 332 4.90 2.99 24.76
CA ASN A 332 5.89 2.69 25.78
C ASN A 332 6.49 1.27 25.60
N LYS A 333 7.62 1.03 26.26
CA LYS A 333 8.39 -0.22 26.18
C LYS A 333 7.54 -1.47 26.48
N ALA A 334 6.70 -1.43 27.51
CA ALA A 334 5.88 -2.56 27.90
C ALA A 334 4.83 -2.91 26.82
N THR A 335 4.19 -1.91 26.23
CA THR A 335 3.23 -2.10 25.14
C THR A 335 3.89 -2.69 23.90
N GLN A 336 5.06 -2.17 23.51
CA GLN A 336 5.83 -2.71 22.38
C GLN A 336 6.24 -4.16 22.61
N GLN A 337 6.80 -4.49 23.78
CA GLN A 337 7.22 -5.85 24.10
C GLN A 337 6.04 -6.83 24.19
N ARG A 338 4.87 -6.40 24.69
CA ARG A 338 3.64 -7.22 24.70
C ARG A 338 3.18 -7.52 23.28
N ALA A 339 3.08 -6.47 22.45
CA ALA A 339 2.66 -6.62 21.06
C ALA A 339 3.64 -7.44 20.22
N PHE A 340 4.95 -7.30 20.46
CA PHE A 340 5.95 -8.10 19.75
C PHE A 340 5.79 -9.59 20.04
N ARG A 341 5.56 -9.99 21.31
CA ARG A 341 5.27 -11.40 21.66
C ARG A 341 3.99 -11.91 20.98
N ALA A 342 2.91 -11.13 21.04
CA ALA A 342 1.63 -11.52 20.44
C ALA A 342 1.75 -11.69 18.91
N GLN A 343 2.51 -10.82 18.25
CA GLN A 343 2.78 -10.94 16.82
C GLN A 343 3.71 -12.12 16.50
N LEU A 344 4.68 -12.46 17.35
CA LEU A 344 5.50 -13.66 17.18
C LEU A 344 4.68 -14.96 17.26
N ASP A 345 3.60 -14.99 18.04
CA ASP A 345 2.67 -16.12 18.04
C ASP A 345 1.98 -16.28 16.68
N ILE A 346 1.63 -15.17 16.01
CA ILE A 346 1.13 -15.19 14.62
C ILE A 346 2.24 -15.60 13.65
N ALA A 347 3.48 -15.13 13.85
CA ALA A 347 4.58 -15.48 12.96
C ALA A 347 4.90 -16.98 12.95
N VAL A 348 4.80 -17.64 14.11
CA VAL A 348 4.91 -19.10 14.21
C VAL A 348 3.79 -19.81 13.45
N ASP A 349 2.61 -19.22 13.38
CA ASP A 349 1.49 -19.79 12.60
C ASP A 349 1.72 -19.63 11.09
N LEU A 350 2.13 -18.45 10.64
CA LEU A 350 2.28 -18.13 9.21
C LEU A 350 3.54 -18.71 8.55
N GLN A 351 4.57 -19.08 9.32
CA GLN A 351 5.82 -19.68 8.80
C GLN A 351 6.51 -18.87 7.68
N LEU A 352 6.39 -17.54 7.75
CA LEU A 352 7.08 -16.57 6.91
C LEU A 352 8.41 -16.13 7.54
N PRO A 353 9.40 -15.71 6.74
CA PRO A 353 10.57 -15.01 7.28
C PRO A 353 10.11 -13.75 8.02
N LEU A 354 10.74 -13.45 9.16
CA LEU A 354 10.46 -12.23 9.90
C LEU A 354 11.07 -11.01 9.21
N PHE A 355 10.40 -9.86 9.28
CA PHE A 355 10.96 -8.56 8.93
C PHE A 355 10.98 -7.70 10.20
N LEU A 356 12.16 -7.61 10.82
CA LEU A 356 12.36 -7.18 12.21
C LEU A 356 12.89 -5.75 12.32
N HIS A 357 12.20 -4.92 13.10
CA HIS A 357 12.64 -3.59 13.48
C HIS A 357 13.38 -3.61 14.83
N VAL A 358 14.61 -3.08 14.86
CA VAL A 358 15.41 -3.01 16.09
C VAL A 358 16.06 -1.65 16.18
N ARG A 359 15.64 -0.83 17.14
CA ARG A 359 16.18 0.53 17.29
C ARG A 359 16.17 1.03 18.73
N GLY A 360 17.25 1.72 19.10
CA GLY A 360 17.41 2.35 20.42
C GLY A 360 18.19 1.50 21.41
N GLU A 361 18.74 2.16 22.42
CA GLU A 361 19.59 1.53 23.43
C GLU A 361 18.85 0.42 24.18
N GLY A 362 19.42 -0.78 24.20
CA GLY A 362 18.84 -1.96 24.85
C GLY A 362 17.74 -2.67 24.06
N ALA A 363 17.29 -2.14 22.92
CA ALA A 363 16.26 -2.78 22.11
C ALA A 363 16.74 -4.12 21.53
N CYS A 364 17.99 -4.21 21.06
CA CYS A 364 18.54 -5.46 20.52
C CYS A 364 18.56 -6.59 21.55
N ALA A 365 18.99 -6.30 22.79
CA ALA A 365 19.01 -7.28 23.87
C ALA A 365 17.60 -7.81 24.18
N ASP A 366 16.62 -6.91 24.29
CA ASP A 366 15.23 -7.30 24.56
C ASP A 366 14.60 -8.05 23.38
N VAL A 367 14.90 -7.67 22.14
CA VAL A 367 14.46 -8.41 20.94
C VAL A 367 15.00 -9.83 20.96
N VAL A 368 16.29 -10.00 21.24
CA VAL A 368 16.94 -11.32 21.33
C VAL A 368 16.30 -12.15 22.43
N ASP A 369 16.12 -11.60 23.62
CA ASP A 369 15.54 -12.32 24.75
C ASP A 369 14.08 -12.71 24.50
N ILE A 370 13.30 -11.85 23.84
CA ILE A 370 11.92 -12.15 23.42
C ILE A 370 11.89 -13.22 22.33
N LEU A 371 12.84 -13.20 21.37
CA LEU A 371 12.88 -14.16 20.26
C LEU A 371 13.31 -15.56 20.68
N ARG A 372 14.20 -15.71 21.67
CA ARG A 372 14.75 -17.02 22.11
C ARG A 372 13.72 -18.15 22.20
N PRO A 373 12.57 -18.02 22.89
CA PRO A 373 11.58 -19.09 22.98
C PRO A 373 10.88 -19.42 21.65
N TYR A 374 10.98 -18.55 20.64
CA TYR A 374 10.36 -18.73 19.32
C TYR A 374 11.31 -19.30 18.27
N LEU A 375 12.64 -19.20 18.46
CA LEU A 375 13.64 -19.57 17.42
C LEU A 375 13.49 -21.00 16.87
N GLY A 376 13.10 -21.95 17.72
CA GLY A 376 12.86 -23.34 17.32
C GLY A 376 11.52 -23.58 16.60
N ARG A 377 10.61 -22.61 16.65
CA ARG A 377 9.25 -22.66 16.08
C ARG A 377 9.11 -21.84 14.78
N LEU A 378 10.06 -20.96 14.51
CA LEU A 378 10.15 -20.15 13.28
C LEU A 378 10.77 -20.97 12.12
N PRO A 379 10.67 -20.50 10.86
CA PRO A 379 11.33 -21.15 9.72
C PRO A 379 12.84 -21.31 9.94
N GLN A 380 13.38 -22.52 9.74
CA GLN A 380 14.78 -22.81 10.09
C GLN A 380 15.81 -22.34 9.04
N THR A 381 15.42 -22.26 7.76
CA THR A 381 16.31 -21.88 6.66
C THR A 381 16.17 -20.42 6.21
N ARG A 382 15.10 -19.74 6.64
CA ARG A 382 14.79 -18.35 6.29
C ARG A 382 14.19 -17.62 7.49
N LYS A 383 14.94 -17.50 8.60
CA LYS A 383 14.40 -16.93 9.85
C LYS A 383 13.90 -15.51 9.70
N GLY A 384 14.61 -14.69 8.92
CA GLY A 384 14.20 -13.32 8.63
C GLY A 384 15.35 -12.35 8.44
N LEU A 385 14.99 -11.09 8.34
CA LEU A 385 15.85 -9.95 8.15
C LEU A 385 15.64 -8.96 9.29
N VAL A 386 16.72 -8.47 9.89
CA VAL A 386 16.69 -7.25 10.70
C VAL A 386 16.90 -6.07 9.77
N HIS A 387 15.84 -5.32 9.53
CA HIS A 387 15.86 -4.26 8.53
C HIS A 387 16.40 -2.94 9.11
N SER A 388 16.82 -2.05 8.22
CA SER A 388 17.35 -0.71 8.48
C SER A 388 18.40 -0.73 9.60
N PHE A 389 19.29 -1.73 9.59
CA PHE A 389 20.16 -1.99 10.73
C PHE A 389 21.24 -0.90 10.86
N ALA A 390 21.25 -0.25 12.02
CA ALA A 390 22.16 0.82 12.37
C ALA A 390 22.77 0.64 13.78
N GLY A 391 22.75 -0.60 14.30
CA GLY A 391 23.40 -0.97 15.55
C GLY A 391 24.87 -1.30 15.39
N SER A 392 25.49 -1.70 16.49
CA SER A 392 26.91 -2.05 16.56
C SER A 392 27.23 -3.36 15.82
N ALA A 393 28.51 -3.57 15.47
CA ALA A 393 28.97 -4.84 14.90
C ALA A 393 28.76 -6.03 15.88
N ALA A 394 28.80 -5.77 17.19
CA ALA A 394 28.52 -6.78 18.22
C ALA A 394 27.06 -7.23 18.21
N GLU A 395 26.13 -6.29 18.10
CA GLU A 395 24.69 -6.58 17.94
C GLU A 395 24.40 -7.30 16.63
N MET A 396 25.01 -6.86 15.52
CA MET A 396 24.91 -7.55 14.23
C MET A 396 25.35 -9.01 14.35
N ARG A 397 26.52 -9.29 14.94
CA ARG A 397 27.01 -10.66 15.16
C ARG A 397 26.05 -11.50 15.98
N LEU A 398 25.44 -10.91 17.01
CA LEU A 398 24.46 -11.61 17.84
C LEU A 398 23.25 -12.02 17.00
N LEU A 399 22.68 -11.10 16.22
CA LEU A 399 21.50 -11.35 15.38
C LEU A 399 21.80 -12.36 14.25
N VAL A 400 22.95 -12.22 13.59
CA VAL A 400 23.45 -13.17 12.58
C VAL A 400 23.68 -14.56 13.19
N GLY A 401 24.23 -14.63 14.40
CA GLY A 401 24.41 -15.88 15.14
C GLY A 401 23.11 -16.61 15.49
N LEU A 402 21.98 -15.88 15.54
CA LEU A 402 20.64 -16.47 15.70
C LEU A 402 20.02 -16.89 14.35
N GLY A 403 20.70 -16.63 13.23
CA GLY A 403 20.32 -16.99 11.87
C GLY A 403 19.51 -15.93 11.12
N PHE A 404 19.55 -14.66 11.56
CA PHE A 404 18.94 -13.55 10.83
C PHE A 404 19.92 -12.91 9.85
N GLY A 405 19.40 -12.43 8.72
CA GLY A 405 20.12 -11.47 7.88
C GLY A 405 20.04 -10.05 8.47
N VAL A 406 20.84 -9.13 7.92
CA VAL A 406 20.70 -7.70 8.18
C VAL A 406 20.69 -6.93 6.86
N SER A 407 19.88 -5.88 6.77
CA SER A 407 19.93 -4.94 5.65
C SER A 407 20.49 -3.59 6.07
N VAL A 408 21.14 -2.95 5.11
CA VAL A 408 21.80 -1.66 5.29
C VAL A 408 21.29 -0.65 4.27
N ASN A 409 21.27 0.62 4.66
CA ASN A 409 20.84 1.75 3.84
C ASN A 409 21.65 3.00 4.19
N GLY A 410 21.24 4.17 3.70
CA GLY A 410 21.97 5.43 3.94
C GLY A 410 22.12 5.82 5.41
N VAL A 411 21.33 5.30 6.35
CA VAL A 411 21.52 5.51 7.79
C VAL A 411 22.74 4.77 8.31
N SER A 412 22.97 3.54 7.84
CA SER A 412 24.09 2.68 8.28
C SER A 412 25.46 3.30 8.01
N PHE A 413 25.56 4.30 7.13
CA PHE A 413 26.84 4.94 6.74
C PHE A 413 27.15 6.23 7.52
N ARG A 414 26.20 6.73 8.33
CA ARG A 414 26.28 8.06 8.96
C ARG A 414 27.27 8.14 10.11
N THR A 415 27.46 7.04 10.83
CA THR A 415 28.34 6.96 12.01
C THR A 415 29.50 6.03 11.74
N GLU A 416 30.61 6.20 12.47
CA GLU A 416 31.73 5.25 12.33
C GLU A 416 31.34 3.84 12.76
N GLU A 417 30.60 3.71 13.85
CA GLU A 417 30.10 2.41 14.33
C GLU A 417 29.22 1.70 13.28
N GLY A 418 28.36 2.43 12.57
CA GLY A 418 27.56 1.88 11.48
C GLY A 418 28.44 1.44 10.30
N ARG A 419 29.45 2.24 9.94
CA ARG A 419 30.42 1.88 8.89
C ARG A 419 31.25 0.66 9.28
N GLU A 420 31.69 0.54 10.53
CA GLU A 420 32.37 -0.64 11.07
C GLU A 420 31.48 -1.88 10.96
N MET A 421 30.21 -1.78 11.34
CA MET A 421 29.24 -2.87 11.16
C MET A 421 29.12 -3.29 9.69
N VAL A 422 29.03 -2.34 8.75
CA VAL A 422 28.98 -2.63 7.30
C VAL A 422 30.26 -3.32 6.80
N ARG A 423 31.44 -2.94 7.33
CA ARG A 423 32.71 -3.61 7.02
C ARG A 423 32.68 -5.08 7.47
N GLU A 424 32.05 -5.36 8.61
CA GLU A 424 32.09 -6.68 9.26
C GLU A 424 30.95 -7.63 8.88
N VAL A 425 29.78 -7.13 8.48
CA VAL A 425 28.64 -7.99 8.11
C VAL A 425 29.03 -8.93 6.95
N PRO A 426 28.86 -10.25 7.08
CA PRO A 426 29.18 -11.18 6.00
C PRO A 426 28.26 -11.00 4.78
N LEU A 427 28.80 -11.19 3.57
CA LEU A 427 28.04 -10.98 2.33
C LEU A 427 26.89 -11.98 2.19
N GLU A 428 27.00 -13.18 2.76
CA GLU A 428 26.00 -14.24 2.74
C GLU A 428 24.74 -13.96 3.56
N VAL A 429 24.76 -12.93 4.41
CA VAL A 429 23.62 -12.52 5.25
C VAL A 429 23.27 -11.04 5.09
N LEU A 430 23.97 -10.34 4.20
CA LEU A 430 23.74 -8.95 3.88
C LEU A 430 22.63 -8.80 2.84
N GLN A 431 21.71 -7.88 3.08
CA GLN A 431 20.80 -7.36 2.06
C GLN A 431 20.93 -5.83 1.96
N LEU A 432 20.39 -5.25 0.89
CA LEU A 432 20.40 -3.81 0.65
C LEU A 432 18.98 -3.28 0.62
N GLU A 433 18.77 -2.08 1.12
CA GLU A 433 17.50 -1.39 1.01
C GLU A 433 17.69 0.13 0.91
N THR A 434 16.64 0.85 0.50
CA THR A 434 16.63 2.32 0.51
C THR A 434 15.86 2.91 1.68
N ASP A 435 14.93 2.15 2.27
CA ASP A 435 13.97 2.62 3.29
C ASP A 435 13.25 3.92 2.84
N ALA A 436 12.92 3.97 1.54
CA ALA A 436 12.39 5.16 0.89
C ALA A 436 10.98 5.47 1.41
N PRO A 437 10.64 6.74 1.69
CA PRO A 437 11.28 7.97 1.21
C PRO A 437 12.41 8.51 2.08
N TRP A 438 12.89 7.74 3.06
CA TRP A 438 13.90 8.13 4.03
C TRP A 438 15.31 7.71 3.61
N CYS A 439 16.26 7.89 4.51
CA CYS A 439 17.56 7.19 4.44
C CYS A 439 18.37 7.44 3.16
N GLU A 440 18.27 8.64 2.58
CA GLU A 440 19.16 9.07 1.47
C GLU A 440 20.63 8.82 1.84
N VAL A 441 21.40 8.27 0.89
CA VAL A 441 22.86 8.20 1.01
C VAL A 441 23.39 9.63 0.90
N VAL A 442 23.97 10.12 2.00
CA VAL A 442 24.56 11.46 2.06
C VAL A 442 25.94 11.42 1.41
N GLU A 443 26.22 12.34 0.48
CA GLU A 443 27.52 12.46 -0.21
C GLU A 443 28.51 13.34 0.59
N ASP A 444 29.16 12.74 1.59
CA ASP A 444 30.11 13.40 2.48
C ASP A 444 31.56 12.90 2.28
N GLU A 445 32.47 13.27 3.17
CA GLU A 445 33.88 12.86 3.11
C GLU A 445 34.11 11.35 3.25
N HIS A 446 33.13 10.60 3.78
CA HIS A 446 33.24 9.16 3.99
C HIS A 446 32.65 8.34 2.84
N THR A 447 31.64 8.87 2.14
CA THR A 447 30.92 8.14 1.08
C THR A 447 31.27 8.61 -0.34
N ARG A 448 31.69 9.87 -0.52
CA ARG A 448 31.84 10.49 -1.86
C ARG A 448 32.74 9.71 -2.80
N GLN A 449 33.89 9.24 -2.32
CA GLN A 449 34.85 8.48 -3.13
C GLN A 449 34.24 7.17 -3.68
N PHE A 450 33.30 6.56 -2.98
CA PHE A 450 32.66 5.30 -3.40
C PHE A 450 31.53 5.54 -4.41
N LEU A 451 31.05 6.77 -4.51
CA LEU A 451 29.97 7.15 -5.42
C LEU A 451 30.50 7.69 -6.76
N GLU A 452 31.82 7.74 -6.94
CA GLU A 452 32.43 8.04 -8.22
C GLU A 452 32.00 6.99 -9.27
N GLY A 453 31.51 7.47 -10.42
CA GLY A 453 30.99 6.61 -11.48
C GLY A 453 29.59 6.03 -11.24
N ALA A 454 28.91 6.36 -10.12
CA ALA A 454 27.52 5.97 -9.91
C ALA A 454 26.62 6.54 -11.00
N LYS A 455 25.61 5.76 -11.43
CA LYS A 455 24.60 6.27 -12.35
C LYS A 455 23.96 7.54 -11.76
N PRO A 456 23.89 8.65 -12.53
CA PRO A 456 23.27 9.86 -12.04
C PRO A 456 21.81 9.61 -11.70
N LEU A 457 21.39 10.00 -10.49
CA LEU A 457 19.98 9.95 -10.13
C LEU A 457 19.15 10.84 -11.06
N PRO A 458 17.87 10.50 -11.28
CA PRO A 458 16.94 11.36 -12.01
C PRO A 458 16.91 12.78 -11.43
N ALA A 459 16.73 13.77 -12.30
CA ALA A 459 16.72 15.16 -11.86
C ALA A 459 15.62 15.38 -10.81
N ALA A 460 15.93 16.15 -9.78
CA ALA A 460 15.01 16.41 -8.67
C ALA A 460 14.57 17.88 -8.57
N ARG A 461 13.32 18.11 -8.15
CA ARG A 461 12.76 19.45 -7.86
C ARG A 461 12.24 19.52 -6.43
N LYS A 462 12.12 20.73 -5.89
CA LYS A 462 11.46 20.93 -4.58
C LYS A 462 10.01 20.48 -4.72
N SER A 463 9.44 19.84 -3.70
CA SER A 463 8.08 19.31 -3.75
C SER A 463 7.04 20.35 -4.16
N ASN A 464 7.15 21.60 -3.70
CA ASN A 464 6.24 22.70 -4.07
C ASN A 464 6.45 23.27 -5.49
N ARG A 465 7.41 22.74 -6.23
CA ARG A 465 7.70 23.02 -7.65
C ARG A 465 7.90 21.70 -8.40
N PHE A 466 7.08 20.71 -8.05
CA PHE A 466 7.14 19.38 -8.65
C PHE A 466 6.98 19.46 -10.17
N VAL A 467 7.67 18.56 -10.85
CA VAL A 467 7.59 18.36 -12.30
C VAL A 467 7.40 16.87 -12.48
N GLU A 468 6.34 16.49 -13.19
CA GLU A 468 6.02 15.09 -13.47
C GLU A 468 7.18 14.36 -14.15
N GLY A 469 7.37 13.09 -13.80
CA GLY A 469 8.53 12.29 -14.20
C GLY A 469 9.84 12.58 -13.45
N LEU A 470 9.98 13.72 -12.76
CA LEU A 470 11.16 14.05 -11.96
C LEU A 470 11.03 13.60 -10.50
N MET A 471 12.17 13.41 -9.84
CA MET A 471 12.23 13.13 -8.40
C MET A 471 11.89 14.38 -7.57
N VAL A 472 11.61 14.15 -6.29
CA VAL A 472 11.45 15.21 -5.30
C VAL A 472 12.70 15.31 -4.43
N LYS A 473 13.24 16.53 -4.27
CA LYS A 473 14.40 16.78 -3.40
C LYS A 473 14.08 16.41 -1.94
N GLY A 474 14.90 15.55 -1.36
CA GLY A 474 14.75 15.07 0.02
C GLY A 474 13.72 13.96 0.17
N ARG A 475 13.24 13.37 -0.93
CA ARG A 475 12.41 12.17 -0.96
C ARG A 475 13.23 11.08 -1.64
N ASN A 476 13.77 10.15 -0.86
CA ASN A 476 14.50 9.02 -1.40
C ASN A 476 13.57 8.11 -2.21
N GLU A 477 14.14 7.29 -3.10
CA GLU A 477 13.40 6.36 -3.95
C GLU A 477 14.24 5.10 -4.21
N SER A 478 13.59 4.00 -4.60
CA SER A 478 14.27 2.73 -4.87
C SER A 478 15.28 2.80 -6.02
N CYS A 479 15.19 3.79 -6.90
CA CYS A 479 16.21 4.06 -7.92
C CYS A 479 17.58 4.44 -7.34
N ALA A 480 17.67 4.72 -6.04
CA ALA A 480 18.93 5.00 -5.34
C ALA A 480 19.65 3.75 -4.83
N MET A 481 19.15 2.53 -5.08
CA MET A 481 19.73 1.28 -4.56
C MET A 481 21.21 1.10 -4.91
N GLU A 482 21.63 1.44 -6.14
CA GLU A 482 23.02 1.35 -6.59
C GLU A 482 23.98 2.13 -5.67
N ARG A 483 23.53 3.28 -5.14
CA ARG A 483 24.35 4.11 -4.26
C ARG A 483 24.61 3.42 -2.93
N VAL A 484 23.63 2.68 -2.42
CA VAL A 484 23.79 1.86 -1.22
C VAL A 484 24.80 0.74 -1.49
N ALA A 485 24.64 0.01 -2.61
CA ALA A 485 25.55 -1.05 -3.01
C ALA A 485 27.00 -0.57 -3.13
N ARG A 486 27.22 0.59 -3.77
CA ARG A 486 28.56 1.18 -3.96
C ARG A 486 29.24 1.57 -2.65
N VAL A 487 28.51 2.19 -1.72
CA VAL A 487 29.09 2.54 -0.41
C VAL A 487 29.47 1.28 0.36
N VAL A 488 28.62 0.24 0.34
CA VAL A 488 28.96 -1.05 0.95
C VAL A 488 30.21 -1.65 0.29
N ALA A 489 30.25 -1.71 -1.04
CA ALA A 489 31.38 -2.25 -1.80
C ALA A 489 32.70 -1.55 -1.45
N GLY A 490 32.67 -0.22 -1.42
CA GLY A 490 33.79 0.62 -1.03
C GLY A 490 34.25 0.39 0.41
N LEU A 491 33.33 0.27 1.37
CA LEU A 491 33.65 -0.02 2.76
C LEU A 491 34.27 -1.42 2.92
N LYS A 492 33.79 -2.41 2.16
CA LYS A 492 34.26 -3.80 2.24
C LYS A 492 35.50 -4.08 1.38
N GLY A 493 35.87 -3.17 0.49
CA GLY A 493 37.01 -3.35 -0.43
C GLY A 493 36.75 -4.43 -1.50
N VAL A 494 35.52 -4.52 -2.00
CA VAL A 494 35.11 -5.46 -3.06
C VAL A 494 34.41 -4.71 -4.19
N GLU A 495 34.25 -5.37 -5.34
CA GLU A 495 33.51 -4.80 -6.48
C GLU A 495 32.01 -4.67 -6.17
N VAL A 496 31.34 -3.68 -6.77
CA VAL A 496 29.91 -3.41 -6.51
C VAL A 496 29.02 -4.56 -6.98
N GLU A 497 29.40 -5.25 -8.05
CA GLU A 497 28.71 -6.42 -8.59
C GLU A 497 28.68 -7.56 -7.57
N VAL A 498 29.77 -7.76 -6.82
CA VAL A 498 29.86 -8.80 -5.76
C VAL A 498 28.83 -8.52 -4.65
N VAL A 499 28.70 -7.25 -4.25
CA VAL A 499 27.70 -6.87 -3.23
C VAL A 499 26.29 -6.99 -3.77
N ALA A 500 26.05 -6.50 -4.99
CA ALA A 500 24.73 -6.53 -5.63
C ALA A 500 24.24 -7.96 -5.84
N GLU A 501 25.09 -8.86 -6.34
CA GLU A 501 24.76 -10.27 -6.55
C GLU A 501 24.50 -10.99 -5.23
N ALA A 502 25.35 -10.78 -4.22
CA ALA A 502 25.15 -11.36 -2.90
C ALA A 502 23.82 -10.91 -2.29
N ALA A 503 23.55 -9.60 -2.29
CA ALA A 503 22.31 -9.06 -1.76
C ALA A 503 21.08 -9.56 -2.53
N TRP A 504 21.14 -9.59 -3.86
CA TRP A 504 20.07 -10.11 -4.70
C TRP A 504 19.76 -11.57 -4.37
N ARG A 505 20.79 -12.43 -4.37
CA ARG A 505 20.65 -13.85 -4.04
C ARG A 505 20.03 -14.05 -2.65
N ASN A 506 20.51 -13.31 -1.66
CA ASN A 506 20.03 -13.41 -0.28
C ASN A 506 18.55 -12.99 -0.18
N SER A 507 18.16 -11.89 -0.83
CA SER A 507 16.77 -11.41 -0.84
C SER A 507 15.83 -12.39 -1.57
N VAL A 508 16.24 -12.91 -2.73
CA VAL A 508 15.44 -13.88 -3.48
C VAL A 508 15.28 -15.18 -2.68
N ALA A 509 16.37 -15.70 -2.10
CA ALA A 509 16.32 -16.91 -1.30
C ALA A 509 15.46 -16.76 -0.04
N MET A 510 15.51 -15.59 0.61
CA MET A 510 14.75 -15.33 1.83
C MET A 510 13.26 -15.16 1.56
N PHE A 511 12.91 -14.33 0.58
CA PHE A 511 11.54 -13.86 0.37
C PHE A 511 10.81 -14.57 -0.79
N GLY A 512 11.49 -15.34 -1.63
CA GLY A 512 10.86 -16.07 -2.73
C GLY A 512 10.24 -15.14 -3.78
N LEU A 513 11.03 -14.21 -4.30
CA LEU A 513 10.57 -13.09 -5.15
C LEU A 513 10.22 -13.46 -6.61
N GLY A 514 9.85 -14.72 -6.86
CA GLY A 514 9.43 -15.21 -8.18
C GLY A 514 10.53 -15.24 -9.24
N VAL A 515 11.79 -15.39 -8.82
CA VAL A 515 12.96 -15.55 -9.69
C VAL A 515 13.48 -16.98 -9.53
N GLY A 516 13.75 -17.69 -10.62
CA GLY A 516 14.20 -19.09 -10.56
C GLY A 516 15.60 -19.18 -9.92
N MET A 517 15.84 -20.14 -9.02
CA MET A 517 17.19 -20.30 -8.42
C MET A 517 18.27 -20.64 -9.47
N GLU A 518 17.88 -21.22 -10.61
CA GLU A 518 18.77 -21.42 -11.77
C GLU A 518 19.26 -20.07 -12.36
N GLU A 519 18.39 -19.06 -12.42
CA GLU A 519 18.72 -17.71 -12.90
C GLU A 519 19.61 -16.95 -11.89
N VAL A 520 19.43 -17.22 -10.59
CA VAL A 520 20.23 -16.61 -9.50
C VAL A 520 21.64 -17.17 -9.43
N ASN A 521 21.87 -18.42 -9.85
CA ASN A 521 23.18 -19.10 -9.80
C ASN A 521 24.00 -18.95 -11.10
N GLY A 522 23.50 -18.21 -12.11
CA GLY A 522 24.23 -17.96 -13.35
C GLY A 522 24.36 -19.16 -14.30
N GLU A 523 23.57 -20.22 -14.12
CA GLU A 523 23.54 -21.32 -15.09
C GLU A 523 22.67 -20.93 -16.30
N VAL A 524 23.30 -20.26 -17.28
CA VAL A 524 22.69 -20.03 -18.59
C VAL A 524 22.42 -21.39 -19.24
N LYS A 525 21.14 -21.72 -19.45
CA LYS A 525 20.75 -22.83 -20.34
C LYS A 525 21.31 -22.51 -21.74
N GLY A 526 22.28 -23.32 -22.16
CA GLY A 526 22.95 -23.21 -23.45
C GLY A 526 22.07 -23.51 -24.66
#